data_AF-A0A2G4FWD0-F1
#
_entry.id   AF-A0A2G4FWD0-F1
#
_cell.length_a   1.000
_cell.length_b   1.000
_cell.length_c   1.000
_cell.angle_alpha   90.00
_cell.angle_beta   90.00
_cell.angle_gamma   90.00
#
_symmetry.space_group_name_H-M   'P 1'
#
loop_
_entity.id
_entity.type
_entity.pdbx_description
1 polymer ?
#
loop_
_entity_poly.entity_id
_entity_poly.type
_entity_poly.pdbx_seq_one_letter_code
_entity_poly.pdbx_strand_id
1 'polypeptide(L)'
;MKNTLRMFVAAAVLAIAVPAYAQGGGGRGGEQMSPAERMTRQKEQLFKDITLTAAQSAKIDTIMTQAAAKQQESMAAARSGGGDMAAMRESMQKMNTERNDALKAGLTDEQKKKFDENVAAMPQGRRGGF
;
A
#
# COMPACT_ATOMS: atom_id res chain seq x y z
N MET A 1 43.48 24.70 28.16
CA MET A 1 44.45 24.52 27.06
C MET A 1 44.20 23.16 26.43
N LYS A 2 44.24 23.11 25.09
CA LYS A 2 43.93 21.96 24.24
C LYS A 2 45.02 20.87 24.35
N ASN A 3 44.66 19.61 24.05
CA ASN A 3 45.38 18.62 23.21
C ASN A 3 44.77 17.22 23.45
N THR A 4 43.85 16.72 22.61
CA THR A 4 44.10 15.85 21.43
C THR A 4 45.12 14.73 21.66
N LEU A 5 44.68 13.46 21.72
CA LEU A 5 45.39 12.37 21.06
C LEU A 5 44.47 11.18 20.74
N ARG A 6 44.75 10.57 19.58
CA ARG A 6 43.91 9.66 18.81
C ARG A 6 44.26 8.20 19.08
N MET A 7 43.22 7.36 18.99
CA MET A 7 43.14 6.00 18.45
C MET A 7 44.38 5.09 18.47
N PHE A 8 44.21 3.94 19.15
CA PHE A 8 44.62 2.63 18.66
C PHE A 8 43.62 1.58 19.15
N VAL A 9 42.70 1.14 18.29
CA VAL A 9 42.06 -0.17 18.43
C VAL A 9 41.86 -0.73 17.02
N ALA A 10 42.65 -1.75 16.70
CA ALA A 10 42.41 -2.64 15.58
C ALA A 10 41.24 -3.56 15.95
N ALA A 11 40.20 -3.59 15.13
CA ALA A 11 39.16 -4.61 15.20
C ALA A 11 38.92 -5.14 13.79
N ALA A 12 39.27 -6.41 13.62
CA ALA A 12 39.09 -7.18 12.40
C ALA A 12 37.61 -7.17 11.97
N VAL A 13 37.33 -6.66 10.78
CA VAL A 13 36.00 -6.75 10.17
C VAL A 13 35.87 -8.12 9.52
N LEU A 14 35.14 -9.00 10.20
CA LEU A 14 34.59 -10.23 9.64
C LEU A 14 33.66 -9.85 8.48
N ALA A 15 34.00 -10.29 7.27
CA ALA A 15 33.14 -10.22 6.10
C ALA A 15 31.95 -11.17 6.30
N ILE A 16 30.83 -10.63 6.79
CA ILE A 16 29.55 -11.32 6.71
C ILE A 16 29.06 -11.17 5.27
N ALA A 17 29.14 -12.25 4.51
CA ALA A 17 28.47 -12.36 3.22
C ALA A 17 26.95 -12.20 3.46
N VAL A 18 26.42 -11.03 3.13
CA VAL A 18 24.98 -10.82 3.09
C VAL A 18 24.47 -11.58 1.86
N PRO A 19 23.51 -12.52 1.99
CA PRO A 19 22.88 -13.10 0.82
C PRO A 19 22.16 -11.96 0.09
N ALA A 20 22.68 -11.60 -1.07
CA ALA A 20 21.97 -10.76 -2.02
C ALA A 20 20.66 -11.47 -2.36
N TYR A 21 19.54 -10.89 -1.91
CA TYR A 21 18.22 -11.27 -2.42
C TYR A 21 18.20 -10.88 -3.89
N ALA A 22 18.56 -11.84 -4.74
CA ALA A 22 18.34 -11.78 -6.17
C ALA A 22 16.83 -11.87 -6.41
N GLN A 23 16.14 -10.74 -6.28
CA GLN A 23 14.79 -10.60 -6.79
C GLN A 23 14.91 -10.44 -8.31
N GLY A 24 14.79 -11.59 -8.98
CA GLY A 24 14.87 -11.68 -10.43
C GLY A 24 13.81 -10.83 -11.13
N GLY A 25 14.21 -10.33 -12.30
CA GLY A 25 13.32 -10.19 -13.44
C GLY A 25 12.55 -8.89 -13.59
N GLY A 26 13.17 -7.92 -14.26
CA GLY A 26 12.53 -7.20 -15.38
C GLY A 26 11.71 -5.94 -15.06
N GLY A 27 12.23 -4.78 -15.50
CA GLY A 27 11.40 -3.73 -16.09
C GLY A 27 11.32 -2.39 -15.34
N ARG A 28 12.07 -1.40 -15.86
CA ARG A 28 11.77 0.05 -15.88
C ARG A 28 11.40 0.75 -14.55
N GLY A 29 12.40 1.36 -13.92
CA GLY A 29 12.41 2.80 -13.63
C GLY A 29 11.18 3.44 -12.94
N GLY A 30 10.71 2.86 -11.86
CA GLY A 30 9.87 3.56 -10.89
C GLY A 30 10.30 3.15 -9.49
N GLU A 31 10.59 4.12 -8.62
CA GLU A 31 10.79 3.85 -7.20
C GLU A 31 9.61 2.99 -6.71
N GLN A 32 9.88 1.74 -6.36
CA GLN A 32 8.88 0.82 -5.86
C GLN A 32 8.45 1.33 -4.49
N MET A 33 7.41 2.15 -4.48
CA MET A 33 6.79 2.65 -3.26
C MET A 33 6.45 1.47 -2.34
N SER A 34 6.86 1.58 -1.09
CA SER A 34 6.62 0.52 -0.10
C SER A 34 5.12 0.27 0.07
N PRO A 35 4.70 -0.92 0.54
CA PRO A 35 3.29 -1.20 0.83
C PRO A 35 2.65 -0.16 1.77
N ALA A 36 3.40 0.29 2.77
CA ALA A 36 2.94 1.30 3.73
C ALA A 36 2.71 2.66 3.05
N GLU A 37 3.67 3.15 2.26
CA GLU A 37 3.53 4.42 1.53
C GLU A 37 2.39 4.37 0.51
N ARG A 38 2.16 3.23 -0.14
CA ARG A 38 1.03 3.03 -1.05
C ARG A 38 -0.31 3.14 -0.33
N MET A 39 -0.42 2.51 0.84
CA MET A 39 -1.62 2.59 1.67
C MET A 39 -1.88 4.02 2.15
N THR A 40 -0.83 4.73 2.57
CA THR A 40 -0.93 6.15 2.97
C THR A 40 -1.44 7.01 1.82
N ARG A 41 -0.82 6.93 0.64
CA ARG A 41 -1.28 7.70 -0.53
C ARG A 41 -2.72 7.37 -0.93
N GLN A 42 -3.10 6.09 -0.87
CA GLN A 42 -4.48 5.69 -1.15
C GLN A 42 -5.44 6.30 -0.14
N LYS A 43 -5.11 6.29 1.15
CA LYS A 43 -5.91 6.93 2.20
C LYS A 43 -6.05 8.42 1.94
N GLU A 44 -4.96 9.11 1.65
CA GLU A 44 -4.96 10.54 1.34
C GLU A 44 -5.86 10.88 0.15
N GLN A 45 -5.85 10.06 -0.91
CA GLN A 45 -6.71 10.28 -2.06
C GLN A 45 -8.18 10.00 -1.75
N LEU A 46 -8.50 8.90 -1.04
CA LEU A 46 -9.87 8.52 -0.69
C LEU A 46 -10.53 9.57 0.23
N PHE A 47 -9.75 10.12 1.16
CA PHE A 47 -10.22 11.05 2.18
C PHE A 47 -9.81 12.49 1.90
N LYS A 48 -9.42 12.80 0.66
CA LYS A 48 -9.11 14.18 0.24
C LYS A 48 -10.30 15.09 0.55
N ASP A 49 -10.03 16.21 1.22
CA ASP A 49 -11.05 17.18 1.64
C ASP A 49 -12.13 16.59 2.59
N ILE A 50 -11.84 15.46 3.24
CA ILE A 50 -12.70 14.85 4.27
C ILE A 50 -11.99 14.97 5.61
N THR A 51 -12.52 15.77 6.52
CA THR A 51 -12.04 15.81 7.91
C THR A 51 -12.61 14.63 8.68
N LEU A 52 -11.74 13.73 9.13
CA LEU A 52 -12.10 12.56 9.94
C LEU A 52 -11.92 12.87 11.43
N THR A 53 -12.85 12.41 12.26
CA THR A 53 -12.62 12.37 13.72
C THR A 53 -11.58 11.30 14.08
N ALA A 54 -11.00 11.38 15.29
CA ALA A 54 -10.05 10.38 15.76
C ALA A 54 -10.64 8.95 15.74
N ALA A 55 -11.90 8.81 16.15
CA ALA A 55 -12.61 7.53 16.13
C ALA A 55 -12.84 7.01 14.70
N GLN A 56 -13.16 7.90 13.75
CA GLN A 56 -13.30 7.53 12.33
C GLN A 56 -11.97 7.10 11.74
N SER A 57 -10.89 7.85 12.00
CA SER A 57 -9.56 7.49 11.49
C SER A 57 -9.12 6.12 11.99
N ALA A 58 -9.28 5.83 13.29
CA ALA A 58 -8.91 4.52 13.85
C ALA A 58 -9.68 3.35 13.19
N LYS A 59 -10.98 3.52 12.92
CA LYS A 59 -11.79 2.54 12.19
C LYS A 59 -11.30 2.37 10.75
N ILE A 60 -11.02 3.47 10.06
CA ILE A 60 -10.53 3.48 8.68
C ILE A 60 -9.16 2.78 8.58
N ASP A 61 -8.24 3.06 9.50
CA ASP A 61 -6.91 2.42 9.54
C ASP A 61 -7.03 0.91 9.72
N THR A 62 -7.95 0.47 10.56
CA THR A 62 -8.25 -0.96 10.75
C THR A 62 -8.78 -1.59 9.46
N ILE A 63 -9.77 -0.97 8.80
CA ILE A 63 -10.38 -1.46 7.56
C ILE A 63 -9.33 -1.54 6.44
N MET A 64 -8.52 -0.50 6.27
CA MET A 64 -7.49 -0.47 5.23
C MET A 64 -6.40 -1.54 5.48
N THR A 65 -6.02 -1.77 6.74
CA THR A 65 -5.03 -2.79 7.10
C THR A 65 -5.55 -4.19 6.77
N GLN A 66 -6.81 -4.48 7.12
CA GLN A 66 -7.46 -5.74 6.80
C GLN A 66 -7.62 -5.94 5.28
N ALA A 67 -7.97 -4.90 4.55
CA ALA A 67 -8.08 -4.96 3.09
C ALA A 67 -6.72 -5.22 2.43
N ALA A 68 -5.64 -4.60 2.93
CA ALA A 68 -4.28 -4.84 2.44
C ALA A 68 -3.84 -6.29 2.66
N ALA A 69 -4.13 -6.87 3.83
CA ALA A 69 -3.85 -8.27 4.13
C ALA A 69 -4.60 -9.22 3.17
N LYS A 70 -5.92 -9.02 2.99
CA LYS A 70 -6.74 -9.80 2.03
C LYS A 70 -6.22 -9.69 0.60
N GLN A 71 -5.81 -8.49 0.19
CA GLN A 71 -5.26 -8.29 -1.15
C GLN A 71 -3.93 -9.04 -1.32
N GLN A 72 -3.07 -9.05 -0.30
CA GLN A 72 -1.81 -9.79 -0.33
C GLN A 72 -2.04 -11.30 -0.45
N GLU A 73 -3.01 -11.86 0.29
CA GLU A 73 -3.40 -13.27 0.20
C GLU A 73 -3.95 -13.62 -1.19
N SER A 74 -4.85 -12.79 -1.73
CA SER A 74 -5.39 -12.97 -3.09
C SER A 74 -4.30 -12.93 -4.17
N MET A 75 -3.35 -12.00 -4.06
CA MET A 75 -2.22 -11.90 -4.97
C MET A 75 -1.27 -13.11 -4.86
N ALA A 76 -1.05 -13.63 -3.64
CA ALA A 76 -0.24 -14.82 -3.43
C ALA A 76 -0.90 -16.07 -4.07
N ALA A 77 -2.21 -16.23 -3.88
CA ALA A 77 -2.98 -17.32 -4.50
C ALA A 77 -3.02 -17.22 -6.03
N ALA A 78 -3.13 -16.01 -6.59
CA ALA A 78 -3.13 -15.81 -8.03
C ALA A 78 -1.77 -16.15 -8.68
N ARG A 79 -0.66 -15.87 -7.98
CA ARG A 79 0.71 -16.17 -8.45
C ARG A 79 1.02 -17.67 -8.49
N SER A 80 0.45 -18.46 -7.59
CA SER A 80 0.65 -19.92 -7.56
C SER A 80 -0.24 -20.69 -8.53
N GLY A 81 -1.37 -20.10 -8.96
CA GLY A 81 -2.41 -20.78 -9.73
C GLY A 81 -2.35 -20.66 -11.26
N GLY A 82 -1.35 -19.98 -11.84
CA GLY A 82 -1.25 -19.78 -13.30
C GLY A 82 -2.45 -19.01 -13.90
N GLY A 83 -3.00 -18.05 -13.15
CA GLY A 83 -4.41 -17.69 -13.18
C GLY A 83 -4.95 -16.90 -14.38
N ASP A 84 -6.25 -17.11 -14.60
CA ASP A 84 -7.13 -16.33 -15.47
C ASP A 84 -7.17 -14.85 -15.04
N MET A 85 -6.68 -13.99 -15.92
CA MET A 85 -6.62 -12.54 -15.70
C MET A 85 -8.01 -11.90 -15.54
N ALA A 86 -9.07 -12.48 -16.12
CA ALA A 86 -10.43 -11.99 -15.95
C ALA A 86 -10.94 -12.24 -14.54
N ALA A 87 -10.76 -13.46 -14.03
CA ALA A 87 -11.13 -13.83 -12.66
C ALA A 87 -10.35 -13.00 -11.62
N MET A 88 -9.07 -12.73 -11.89
CA MET A 88 -8.26 -11.86 -11.02
C MET A 88 -8.77 -10.41 -11.02
N ARG A 89 -9.15 -9.88 -12.18
CA ARG A 89 -9.72 -8.53 -12.29
C ARG A 89 -11.04 -8.42 -11.52
N GLU A 90 -11.93 -9.40 -11.67
CA GLU A 90 -13.21 -9.44 -10.96
C GLU A 90 -13.00 -9.53 -9.44
N SER A 91 -12.10 -10.41 -8.99
CA SER A 91 -11.74 -10.52 -7.56
C SER A 91 -11.21 -9.19 -7.00
N MET A 92 -10.34 -8.51 -7.73
CA MET A 92 -9.81 -7.20 -7.33
C MET A 92 -10.88 -6.12 -7.29
N GLN A 93 -11.82 -6.10 -8.26
CA GLN A 93 -12.95 -5.19 -8.24
C GLN A 93 -13.84 -5.44 -7.02
N LYS A 94 -14.17 -6.70 -6.74
CA LYS A 94 -14.97 -7.08 -5.57
C LYS A 94 -14.32 -6.63 -4.27
N MET A 95 -13.02 -6.90 -4.08
CA MET A 95 -12.28 -6.46 -2.89
C MET A 95 -12.27 -4.93 -2.74
N ASN A 96 -12.13 -4.19 -3.84
CA ASN A 96 -12.20 -2.74 -3.81
C ASN A 96 -13.58 -2.23 -3.38
N THR A 97 -14.66 -2.83 -3.91
CA THR A 97 -16.04 -2.51 -3.53
C THR A 97 -16.28 -2.78 -2.05
N GLU A 98 -15.95 -3.99 -1.58
CA GLU A 98 -16.11 -4.37 -0.16
C GLU A 98 -15.35 -3.41 0.77
N ARG A 99 -14.11 -3.06 0.43
CA ARG A 99 -13.33 -2.07 1.19
C ARG A 99 -14.03 -0.72 1.20
N ASN A 100 -14.45 -0.22 0.04
CA ASN A 100 -15.08 1.10 -0.05
C ASN A 100 -16.40 1.16 0.71
N ASP A 101 -17.19 0.09 0.71
CA ASP A 101 -18.43 0.01 1.48
C ASP A 101 -18.15 -0.02 2.99
N ALA A 102 -17.14 -0.78 3.43
CA ALA A 102 -16.70 -0.78 4.82
C ALA A 102 -16.22 0.61 5.26
N LEU A 103 -15.47 1.32 4.41
CA LEU A 103 -15.01 2.68 4.71
C LEU A 103 -16.19 3.65 4.84
N LYS A 104 -17.16 3.62 3.91
CA LYS A 104 -18.36 4.46 3.94
C LYS A 104 -19.22 4.23 5.19
N ALA A 105 -19.26 3.01 5.72
CA ALA A 105 -20.00 2.72 6.95
C ALA A 105 -19.47 3.51 8.18
N GLY A 106 -18.21 3.96 8.14
CA GLY A 106 -17.61 4.80 9.18
C GLY A 106 -17.81 6.31 8.98
N LEU A 107 -18.42 6.73 7.87
CA LEU A 107 -18.56 8.14 7.47
C LEU A 107 -19.95 8.69 7.73
N THR A 108 -20.04 10.01 7.93
CA THR A 108 -21.31 10.74 7.87
C THR A 108 -21.80 10.84 6.43
N ASP A 109 -23.07 11.18 6.23
CA ASP A 109 -23.64 11.24 4.88
C ASP A 109 -23.00 12.32 3.99
N GLU A 110 -22.57 13.43 4.58
CA GLU A 110 -21.81 14.48 3.88
C GLU A 110 -20.42 13.97 3.46
N GLN A 111 -19.72 13.27 4.35
CA GLN A 111 -18.41 12.70 4.06
C GLN A 111 -18.50 11.59 3.00
N LYS A 112 -19.58 10.79 2.99
CA LYS A 112 -19.80 9.76 1.96
C LYS A 112 -19.88 10.36 0.56
N LYS A 113 -20.60 11.47 0.38
CA LYS A 113 -20.69 12.16 -0.92
C LYS A 113 -19.30 12.55 -1.43
N LYS A 114 -18.49 13.16 -0.57
CA LYS A 114 -17.11 13.54 -0.92
C LYS A 114 -16.23 12.32 -1.19
N PHE A 115 -16.41 11.25 -0.42
CA PHE A 115 -15.69 10.01 -0.62
C PHE A 115 -16.00 9.39 -1.99
N ASP A 116 -17.27 9.37 -2.40
CA ASP A 116 -17.67 8.85 -3.71
C ASP A 116 -17.09 9.70 -4.87
N GLU A 117 -17.06 11.03 -4.73
CA GLU A 117 -16.35 11.91 -5.67
C GLU A 117 -14.86 11.58 -5.76
N ASN A 118 -14.20 11.36 -4.62
CA ASN A 118 -12.78 11.02 -4.56
C ASN A 118 -12.49 9.65 -5.19
N VAL A 119 -13.36 8.66 -4.97
CA VAL A 119 -13.28 7.34 -5.61
C VAL A 119 -13.44 7.45 -7.12
N ALA A 120 -14.39 8.27 -7.61
CA ALA A 120 -14.60 8.49 -9.04
C ALA A 120 -13.44 9.26 -9.69
N ALA A 121 -12.80 10.17 -8.94
CA ALA A 121 -11.64 10.95 -9.38
C ALA A 121 -10.33 10.15 -9.39
N MET A 122 -10.28 9.01 -8.69
CA MET A 122 -9.10 8.15 -8.77
C MET A 122 -8.94 7.62 -10.18
N PRO A 123 -7.71 7.62 -10.71
CA PRO A 123 -7.41 6.89 -11.93
C PRO A 123 -7.58 5.40 -11.60
N GLN A 124 -8.81 4.89 -11.72
CA GLN A 124 -9.07 3.46 -11.84
C GLN A 124 -8.21 3.00 -13.01
N GLY A 125 -7.13 2.28 -12.68
CA GLY A 125 -6.03 1.99 -13.59
C GLY A 125 -6.54 1.75 -15.00
N ARG A 126 -6.35 2.76 -15.87
CA ARG A 126 -6.75 2.80 -17.27
C ARG A 126 -7.98 1.94 -17.63
N ARG A 127 -9.13 2.60 -17.74
CA ARG A 127 -9.97 2.41 -18.91
C ARG A 127 -9.15 2.86 -20.14
N GLY A 128 -8.31 1.98 -20.71
CA GLY A 128 -7.56 2.28 -21.94
C GLY A 128 -6.34 1.39 -22.22
N GLY A 129 -6.48 0.52 -23.23
CA GLY A 129 -5.45 -0.30 -23.88
C GLY A 129 -5.63 -1.78 -23.55
N PHE A 130 -6.51 -2.55 -24.18
CA PHE A 130 -6.86 -2.66 -25.61
C PHE A 130 -8.36 -2.80 -25.84
#